data_AF-A0A966VEC0-F1
#
_entry.id   AF-A0A966VEC0-F1
#
_cell.length_a   1.000
_cell.length_b   1.000
_cell.length_c   1.000
_cell.angle_alpha   90.00
_cell.angle_beta   90.00
_cell.angle_gamma   90.00
#
_symmetry.space_group_name_H-M   'P 1'
#
loop_
_entity.id
_entity.type
_entity.pdbx_description
1 polymer ?
#
loop_
_entity_poly.entity_id
_entity_poly.type
_entity_poly.pdbx_seq_one_letter_code
_entity_poly.pdbx_strand_id
1 'polypeptide(L)'
;KTVDKGEIYYTDINSLYPAMMLNKFPDGDDQYFDCETLAEAKALFLSDEELYGVVHCDIDIPETLRIAPLPVKREGSGEVCFPVGPASGWWTVHEVRYAISKGCTLKKFRDAYGSRTGSYYYRSFVETFYRLRKEELDKPQPDEGKTLFYKLLMNNLYGQLGMKGSVTRSIHLTADMVEVDEEGEMHLTRQGIPFGTKLLTDIAIPLPEHVNYLHAAYVTSYGRLKLMSYMDQVGAENLIYCDTDSLFFVWDGPPPFPLSTTLGEMKLEDKPMWVQTRSPKMYRYETAKKGRVTKAKGVPKKKQDEFYDTGCADFWQPWRLRESIVCADRIPDPDDEDVKVLGVWRRVMKRVVSGYDKKRLDSDGITYIPKKMVDIGRFTVEMGRRH
;
A
#
# COMPACT_ATOMS: atom_id res chain seq x y z
N LYS A 1 -4.41 2.42 28.46
CA LYS A 1 -5.76 2.17 28.98
C LYS A 1 -6.16 0.74 28.63
N THR A 2 -6.54 -0.08 29.61
CA THR A 2 -7.73 -0.93 29.41
C THR A 2 -8.85 0.05 29.05
N VAL A 3 -9.50 -0.19 27.93
CA VAL A 3 -10.52 0.70 27.38
C VAL A 3 -11.76 0.55 28.26
N ASP A 4 -11.84 1.33 29.35
CA ASP A 4 -12.91 1.18 30.35
C ASP A 4 -14.25 1.82 29.94
N LYS A 5 -14.38 2.37 28.72
CA LYS A 5 -15.68 2.78 28.15
C LYS A 5 -15.69 2.56 26.64
N GLY A 6 -16.47 1.57 26.19
CA GLY A 6 -16.70 1.24 24.79
C GLY A 6 -16.26 -0.18 24.41
N GLU A 7 -16.99 -0.81 23.50
CA GLU A 7 -16.61 -2.08 22.88
C GLU A 7 -15.52 -1.83 21.81
N ILE A 8 -14.67 -2.82 21.56
CA ILE A 8 -13.73 -2.75 20.43
C ILE A 8 -14.38 -3.36 19.20
N TYR A 9 -14.37 -2.60 18.12
CA TYR A 9 -14.85 -3.02 16.81
C TYR A 9 -13.67 -3.29 15.88
N TYR A 10 -13.70 -4.43 15.19
CA TYR A 10 -12.84 -4.73 14.06
C TYR A 10 -13.68 -4.77 12.78
N THR A 11 -13.43 -3.82 11.88
CA THR A 11 -14.17 -3.69 10.63
C THR A 11 -13.25 -3.69 9.42
N ASP A 12 -13.77 -4.08 8.26
CA ASP A 12 -13.04 -4.19 6.99
C ASP A 12 -13.94 -3.80 5.81
N ILE A 13 -13.42 -3.02 4.86
CA ILE A 13 -14.17 -2.62 3.66
C ILE A 13 -14.20 -3.81 2.70
N ASN A 14 -15.40 -4.31 2.39
CA ASN A 14 -15.51 -5.47 1.53
C ASN A 14 -15.04 -5.16 0.09
N SER A 15 -13.92 -5.75 -0.29
CA SER A 15 -13.36 -5.66 -1.64
C SER A 15 -13.09 -4.20 -2.06
N LEU A 16 -12.31 -3.49 -1.23
CA LEU A 16 -12.00 -2.06 -1.39
C LEU A 16 -11.63 -1.68 -2.84
N TYR A 17 -10.55 -2.23 -3.40
CA TYR A 17 -10.08 -1.81 -4.73
C TYR A 17 -11.10 -2.06 -5.85
N PRO A 18 -11.73 -3.24 -5.97
CA PRO A 18 -12.85 -3.43 -6.90
C PRO A 18 -13.96 -2.40 -6.72
N ALA A 19 -14.36 -2.08 -5.49
CA ALA A 19 -15.38 -1.06 -5.24
C ALA A 19 -14.94 0.33 -5.72
N MET A 20 -13.66 0.69 -5.56
CA MET A 20 -13.13 1.97 -6.02
C MET A 20 -13.15 2.10 -7.55
N MET A 21 -13.10 0.98 -8.25
CA MET A 21 -13.19 0.91 -9.72
C MET A 21 -14.60 1.14 -10.26
N LEU A 22 -15.62 1.26 -9.39
CA LEU A 22 -16.97 1.69 -9.77
C LEU A 22 -17.14 3.21 -9.92
N ASN A 23 -16.13 3.98 -9.48
CA ASN A 23 -16.11 5.44 -9.59
C ASN A 23 -15.76 5.92 -10.99
N LYS A 24 -15.91 7.22 -11.22
CA LYS A 24 -15.39 7.89 -12.43
C LYS A 24 -13.87 7.97 -12.37
N PHE A 25 -13.22 7.90 -13.51
CA PHE A 25 -11.78 8.11 -13.69
C PHE A 25 -11.58 9.22 -14.73
N PRO A 26 -10.45 9.96 -14.67
CA PRO A 26 -10.16 11.02 -15.63
C PRO A 26 -10.25 10.52 -17.07
N ASP A 27 -10.86 11.31 -17.94
CA ASP A 27 -10.98 10.99 -19.37
C ASP A 27 -9.70 11.32 -20.16
N GLY A 28 -8.86 12.19 -19.59
CA GLY A 28 -7.61 12.64 -20.19
C GLY A 28 -6.56 13.00 -19.13
N ASP A 29 -5.35 13.26 -19.60
CA ASP A 29 -4.20 13.69 -18.83
C ASP A 29 -3.71 15.07 -19.29
N ASP A 30 -4.63 15.92 -19.74
CA ASP A 30 -4.33 17.25 -20.25
C ASP A 30 -3.60 18.09 -19.21
N GLN A 31 -2.51 18.72 -19.64
CA GLN A 31 -1.79 19.64 -18.77
C GLN A 31 -2.74 20.77 -18.35
N TYR A 32 -2.69 21.13 -17.07
CA TYR A 32 -3.52 22.20 -16.50
C TYR A 32 -5.03 21.97 -16.64
N PHE A 33 -5.47 20.73 -16.84
CA PHE A 33 -6.88 20.41 -17.09
C PHE A 33 -7.45 21.14 -18.31
N ASP A 34 -6.61 21.29 -19.35
CA ASP A 34 -6.91 22.05 -20.57
C ASP A 34 -7.19 23.55 -20.30
N CYS A 35 -6.50 24.13 -19.31
CA CYS A 35 -6.45 25.58 -19.10
C CYS A 35 -5.20 26.17 -19.79
N GLU A 36 -5.26 27.45 -20.18
CA GLU A 36 -4.12 28.11 -20.83
C GLU A 36 -3.00 28.40 -19.83
N THR A 37 -3.35 28.65 -18.56
CA THR A 37 -2.38 29.03 -17.53
C THR A 37 -2.50 28.22 -16.24
N LEU A 38 -1.37 28.12 -15.52
CA LEU A 38 -1.31 27.52 -14.18
C LEU A 38 -2.23 28.25 -13.17
N ALA A 39 -2.45 29.56 -13.36
CA ALA A 39 -3.31 30.36 -12.49
C ALA A 39 -4.79 29.99 -12.66
N GLU A 40 -5.23 29.80 -13.90
CA GLU A 40 -6.57 29.30 -14.22
C GLU A 40 -6.79 27.88 -13.69
N ALA A 41 -5.81 26.99 -13.91
CA ALA A 41 -5.87 25.62 -13.40
C ALA A 41 -5.97 25.59 -11.86
N LYS A 42 -5.25 26.48 -11.17
CA LYS A 42 -5.36 26.62 -9.71
C LYS A 42 -6.74 27.12 -9.30
N ALA A 43 -7.31 28.10 -10.02
CA ALA A 43 -8.66 28.61 -9.74
C ALA A 43 -9.72 27.52 -9.93
N LEU A 44 -9.62 26.75 -11.02
CA LEU A 44 -10.48 25.59 -11.29
C LEU A 44 -10.30 24.48 -10.24
N PHE A 45 -9.05 24.20 -9.84
CA PHE A 45 -8.78 23.23 -8.77
C PHE A 45 -9.43 23.63 -7.44
N LEU A 46 -9.42 24.92 -7.09
CA LEU A 46 -9.99 25.45 -5.85
C LEU A 46 -11.51 25.66 -5.90
N SER A 47 -12.14 25.53 -7.08
CA SER A 47 -13.60 25.61 -7.20
C SER A 47 -14.28 24.30 -6.78
N ASP A 48 -15.61 24.33 -6.70
CA ASP A 48 -16.44 23.15 -6.45
C ASP A 48 -16.77 22.36 -7.73
N GLU A 49 -16.19 22.75 -8.88
CA GLU A 49 -16.42 22.05 -10.14
C GLU A 49 -15.86 20.63 -10.11
N GLU A 50 -16.54 19.73 -10.82
CA GLU A 50 -16.08 18.36 -11.05
C GLU A 50 -14.74 18.42 -11.80
N LEU A 51 -13.72 17.75 -11.26
CA LEU A 51 -12.36 17.81 -11.78
C LEU A 51 -11.62 16.52 -11.43
N TYR A 52 -10.92 15.97 -12.42
CA TYR A 52 -10.15 14.74 -12.31
C TYR A 52 -8.70 14.98 -12.74
N GLY A 53 -7.75 14.32 -12.10
CA GLY A 53 -6.33 14.44 -12.37
C GLY A 53 -5.45 14.38 -11.13
N VAL A 54 -4.20 14.74 -11.33
CA VAL A 54 -3.18 14.87 -10.29
C VAL A 54 -2.64 16.28 -10.25
N VAL A 55 -2.24 16.72 -9.06
CA VAL A 55 -1.62 18.02 -8.82
C VAL A 55 -0.29 17.82 -8.13
N HIS A 56 0.72 18.57 -8.58
CA HIS A 56 1.97 18.74 -7.87
C HIS A 56 1.90 20.01 -7.04
N CYS A 57 2.01 19.87 -5.72
CA CYS A 57 1.91 21.03 -4.84
C CYS A 57 2.82 20.94 -3.62
N ASP A 58 3.08 22.11 -3.03
CA ASP A 58 3.60 22.23 -1.68
C ASP A 58 2.40 22.48 -0.76
N ILE A 59 2.27 21.66 0.28
CA ILE A 59 1.18 21.73 1.25
C ILE A 59 1.72 21.68 2.67
N ASP A 60 1.11 22.44 3.55
CA ASP A 60 1.44 22.47 4.97
C ASP A 60 0.35 21.74 5.75
N ILE A 61 0.73 20.63 6.37
CA ILE A 61 -0.17 19.75 7.11
C ILE A 61 -0.07 20.13 8.59
N PRO A 62 -1.15 20.60 9.24
CA PRO A 62 -1.09 21.04 10.63
C PRO A 62 -0.59 19.94 11.57
N GLU A 63 0.32 20.29 12.46
CA GLU A 63 0.85 19.35 13.47
C GLU A 63 -0.21 18.90 14.48
N THR A 64 -1.34 19.62 14.55
CA THR A 64 -2.50 19.26 15.37
C THR A 64 -3.29 18.08 14.82
N LEU A 65 -3.10 17.70 13.55
CA LEU A 65 -3.80 16.56 12.96
C LEU A 65 -3.21 15.24 13.47
N ARG A 66 -4.07 14.42 14.08
CA ARG A 66 -3.73 13.04 14.49
C ARG A 66 -3.77 12.04 13.34
N ILE A 67 -4.56 12.34 12.31
CA ILE A 67 -4.66 11.57 11.07
C ILE A 67 -4.22 12.48 9.94
N ALA A 68 -2.98 12.29 9.47
CA ALA A 68 -2.48 13.08 8.35
C ALA A 68 -3.18 12.62 7.04
N PRO A 69 -3.70 13.55 6.22
CA PRO A 69 -4.56 13.21 5.09
C PRO A 69 -3.79 12.79 3.83
N LEU A 70 -2.49 13.08 3.74
CA LEU A 70 -1.72 12.85 2.52
C LEU A 70 -0.64 11.79 2.70
N PRO A 71 -0.57 10.79 1.81
CA PRO A 71 0.52 9.83 1.80
C PRO A 71 1.79 10.47 1.21
N VAL A 72 2.93 10.18 1.83
CA VAL A 72 4.26 10.55 1.32
C VAL A 72 5.12 9.29 1.27
N LYS A 73 5.83 9.11 0.16
CA LYS A 73 6.82 8.05 0.04
C LYS A 73 8.13 8.51 0.66
N ARG A 74 8.64 7.75 1.64
CA ARG A 74 9.93 8.00 2.26
C ARG A 74 11.06 7.70 1.26
N GLU A 75 11.95 8.66 1.07
CA GLU A 75 13.17 8.47 0.29
C GLU A 75 14.08 7.42 0.95
N GLY A 76 14.81 6.65 0.15
CA GLY A 76 15.62 5.53 0.62
C GLY A 76 14.81 4.26 0.87
N SER A 77 13.95 4.24 1.90
CA SER A 77 13.21 3.00 2.26
C SER A 77 12.07 2.66 1.30
N GLY A 78 11.56 3.66 0.57
CA GLY A 78 10.43 3.53 -0.36
C GLY A 78 9.09 3.27 0.31
N GLU A 79 9.02 3.33 1.64
CA GLU A 79 7.81 3.11 2.42
C GLU A 79 6.84 4.28 2.32
N VAL A 80 5.54 4.00 2.33
CA VAL A 80 4.51 5.06 2.43
C VAL A 80 4.28 5.41 3.90
N CYS A 81 4.22 6.71 4.20
CA CYS A 81 3.92 7.28 5.50
C CYS A 81 2.89 8.41 5.38
N PHE A 82 2.30 8.83 6.50
CA PHE A 82 1.32 9.91 6.58
C PHE A 82 1.82 10.97 7.58
N PRO A 83 2.63 11.94 7.11
CA PRO A 83 3.32 12.88 7.97
C PRO A 83 2.57 14.19 8.18
N VAL A 84 2.97 14.93 9.21
CA VAL A 84 2.57 16.34 9.42
C VAL A 84 3.72 17.31 9.10
N GLY A 85 3.40 18.58 8.94
CA GLY A 85 4.29 19.65 8.52
C GLY A 85 4.37 19.82 7.00
N PRO A 86 5.36 20.59 6.50
CA PRO A 86 5.48 20.91 5.08
C PRO A 86 5.83 19.68 4.22
N ALA A 87 4.99 19.35 3.25
CA ALA A 87 5.17 18.27 2.29
C ALA A 87 5.09 18.80 0.85
N SER A 88 5.78 18.13 -0.08
CA SER A 88 5.73 18.39 -1.52
C SER A 88 5.57 17.05 -2.23
N GLY A 89 4.73 16.99 -3.25
CA GLY A 89 4.47 15.74 -3.96
C GLY A 89 3.33 15.82 -4.96
N TRP A 90 3.10 14.69 -5.62
CA TRP A 90 2.00 14.46 -6.53
C TRP A 90 0.87 13.72 -5.80
N TRP A 91 -0.33 14.28 -5.85
CA TRP A 91 -1.53 13.67 -5.29
C TRP A 91 -2.70 13.87 -6.25
N THR A 92 -3.74 13.06 -6.11
CA THR A 92 -4.96 13.29 -6.90
C THR A 92 -5.64 14.59 -6.48
N VAL A 93 -6.42 15.18 -7.40
CA VAL A 93 -7.27 16.35 -7.09
C VAL A 93 -8.10 16.11 -5.84
N HIS A 94 -8.69 14.92 -5.72
CA HIS A 94 -9.55 14.55 -4.58
C HIS A 94 -8.79 14.46 -3.25
N GLU A 95 -7.56 13.94 -3.25
CA GLU A 95 -6.72 13.87 -2.04
C GLU A 95 -6.33 15.27 -1.55
N VAL A 96 -5.94 16.17 -2.45
CA VAL A 96 -5.56 17.53 -2.04
C VAL A 96 -6.77 18.34 -1.59
N ARG A 97 -7.92 18.23 -2.27
CA ARG A 97 -9.17 18.86 -1.81
C ARG A 97 -9.59 18.33 -0.43
N TYR A 98 -9.49 17.02 -0.20
CA TYR A 98 -9.72 16.43 1.12
C TYR A 98 -8.73 16.95 2.18
N ALA A 99 -7.45 17.06 1.85
CA ALA A 99 -6.47 17.63 2.78
C ALA A 99 -6.80 19.08 3.16
N ILE A 100 -7.18 19.92 2.19
CA ILE A 100 -7.60 21.30 2.43
C ILE A 100 -8.83 21.35 3.34
N SER A 101 -9.82 20.47 3.15
CA SER A 101 -11.00 20.40 4.02
C SER A 101 -10.69 19.97 5.45
N LYS A 102 -9.54 19.32 5.68
CA LYS A 102 -8.98 19.01 7.01
C LYS A 102 -8.13 20.12 7.61
N GLY A 103 -8.06 21.29 6.96
CA GLY A 103 -7.29 22.44 7.44
C GLY A 103 -5.84 22.48 6.94
N CYS A 104 -5.45 21.64 5.98
CA CYS A 104 -4.15 21.79 5.33
C CYS A 104 -4.11 23.05 4.45
N THR A 105 -2.96 23.72 4.44
CA THR A 105 -2.78 24.96 3.67
C THR A 105 -1.97 24.69 2.42
N LEU A 106 -2.56 24.93 1.24
CA LEU A 106 -1.85 24.92 -0.04
C LEU A 106 -0.87 26.10 -0.11
N LYS A 107 0.43 25.83 -0.10
CA LYS A 107 1.49 26.86 -0.16
C LYS A 107 1.88 27.18 -1.60
N LYS A 108 2.01 26.17 -2.46
CA LYS A 108 2.39 26.34 -3.86
C LYS A 108 1.68 25.34 -4.75
N PHE A 109 1.09 25.82 -5.84
CA PHE A 109 0.55 24.98 -6.92
C PHE A 109 1.61 24.96 -8.03
N ARG A 110 2.22 23.81 -8.30
CA ARG A 110 3.39 23.71 -9.18
C ARG A 110 3.02 23.25 -10.58
N ASP A 111 2.16 22.24 -10.65
CA ASP A 111 1.77 21.60 -11.90
C ASP A 111 0.48 20.79 -11.72
N ALA A 112 -0.18 20.45 -12.82
CA ALA A 112 -1.37 19.62 -12.82
C ALA A 112 -1.59 18.93 -14.16
N TYR A 113 -2.12 17.71 -14.13
CA TYR A 113 -2.49 16.93 -15.31
C TYR A 113 -3.82 16.22 -15.05
N GLY A 114 -4.74 16.25 -16.02
CA GLY A 114 -6.04 15.57 -15.88
C GLY A 114 -7.09 16.12 -16.84
N SER A 115 -8.36 15.96 -16.45
CA SER A 115 -9.51 16.32 -17.28
C SER A 115 -10.63 16.93 -16.44
N ARG A 116 -11.46 17.75 -17.08
CA ARG A 116 -12.68 18.33 -16.46
C ARG A 116 -13.84 17.33 -16.37
N THR A 117 -13.71 16.20 -17.06
CA THR A 117 -14.72 15.14 -17.09
C THR A 117 -14.11 13.81 -16.63
N GLY A 118 -14.97 12.87 -16.24
CA GLY A 118 -14.56 11.53 -15.92
C GLY A 118 -15.64 10.49 -16.19
N SER A 119 -15.22 9.29 -16.57
CA SER A 119 -16.09 8.20 -17.02
C SER A 119 -15.93 6.93 -16.21
N TYR A 120 -16.93 6.05 -16.29
CA TYR A 120 -16.97 4.75 -15.61
C TYR A 120 -16.27 3.65 -16.42
N TYR A 121 -14.95 3.73 -16.55
CA TYR A 121 -14.15 2.80 -17.38
C TYR A 121 -14.25 1.33 -16.94
N TYR A 122 -14.33 1.08 -15.64
CA TYR A 122 -14.17 -0.27 -15.08
C TYR A 122 -15.44 -0.84 -14.43
N ARG A 123 -16.53 -0.06 -14.43
CA ARG A 123 -17.78 -0.44 -13.75
C ARG A 123 -18.35 -1.76 -14.25
N SER A 124 -18.52 -1.87 -15.57
CA SER A 124 -19.09 -3.08 -16.20
C SER A 124 -18.26 -4.34 -15.90
N PHE A 125 -16.93 -4.21 -15.91
CA PHE A 125 -16.01 -5.28 -15.55
C PHE A 125 -16.22 -5.75 -14.10
N VAL A 126 -16.19 -4.82 -13.15
CA VAL A 126 -16.34 -5.15 -11.72
C VAL A 126 -17.71 -5.73 -11.44
N GLU A 127 -18.79 -5.11 -11.92
CA GLU A 127 -20.16 -5.57 -11.70
C GLU A 127 -20.37 -6.98 -12.27
N THR A 128 -19.81 -7.25 -13.46
CA THR A 128 -19.86 -8.58 -14.08
C THR A 128 -19.21 -9.63 -13.22
N PHE A 129 -17.94 -9.43 -12.82
CA PHE A 129 -17.21 -10.43 -12.04
C PHE A 129 -17.67 -10.53 -10.58
N TYR A 130 -18.20 -9.45 -10.02
CA TYR A 130 -18.83 -9.47 -8.70
C TYR A 130 -20.12 -10.30 -8.73
N ARG A 131 -20.99 -10.08 -9.73
CA ARG A 131 -22.21 -10.86 -9.94
C ARG A 131 -21.88 -12.35 -10.13
N LEU A 132 -20.98 -12.70 -11.05
CA LEU A 132 -20.57 -14.09 -11.30
C LEU A 132 -20.02 -14.76 -10.04
N ARG A 133 -19.21 -14.03 -9.25
CA ARG A 133 -18.70 -14.53 -7.98
C ARG A 133 -19.82 -14.79 -6.97
N LYS A 134 -20.81 -13.90 -6.89
CA LYS A 134 -21.96 -14.07 -6.00
C LYS A 134 -22.82 -15.25 -6.41
N GLU A 135 -23.14 -15.37 -7.70
CA GLU A 135 -23.88 -16.50 -8.26
C GLU A 135 -23.19 -17.84 -8.00
N GLU A 136 -21.85 -17.90 -8.02
CA GLU A 136 -21.09 -19.10 -7.67
C GLU A 136 -21.16 -19.43 -6.16
N LEU A 137 -21.04 -18.40 -5.32
CA LEU A 137 -21.12 -18.54 -3.85
C LEU A 137 -22.50 -18.95 -3.35
N ASP A 138 -23.56 -18.55 -4.05
CA ASP A 138 -24.95 -18.86 -3.70
C ASP A 138 -25.36 -20.30 -4.10
N LYS A 139 -24.48 -21.06 -4.77
CA LYS A 139 -24.74 -22.47 -5.12
C LYS A 139 -24.67 -23.37 -3.88
N PRO A 140 -25.41 -24.50 -3.85
CA PRO A 140 -25.31 -25.48 -2.77
C PRO A 140 -23.89 -26.06 -2.59
N GLN A 141 -23.13 -26.15 -3.69
CA GLN A 141 -21.73 -26.58 -3.70
C GLN A 141 -20.92 -25.58 -4.53
N PRO A 142 -20.42 -24.49 -3.90
CA PRO A 142 -19.63 -23.47 -4.59
C PRO A 142 -18.31 -24.03 -5.11
N ASP A 143 -17.95 -23.68 -6.36
CA ASP A 143 -16.62 -23.94 -6.89
C ASP A 143 -15.63 -22.91 -6.31
N GLU A 144 -14.77 -23.38 -5.39
CA GLU A 144 -13.75 -22.54 -4.74
C GLU A 144 -12.76 -21.96 -5.75
N GLY A 145 -12.42 -22.72 -6.80
CA GLY A 145 -11.50 -22.31 -7.86
C GLY A 145 -12.07 -21.15 -8.68
N LYS A 146 -13.33 -21.26 -9.11
CA LYS A 146 -14.03 -20.17 -9.81
C LYS A 146 -14.21 -18.94 -8.93
N THR A 147 -14.59 -19.14 -7.68
CA THR A 147 -14.76 -18.04 -6.71
C THR A 147 -13.45 -17.27 -6.52
N LEU A 148 -12.33 -18.00 -6.39
CA LEU A 148 -11.00 -17.41 -6.29
C LEU A 148 -10.61 -16.71 -7.60
N PHE A 149 -10.88 -17.34 -8.74
CA PHE A 149 -10.58 -16.77 -10.06
C PHE A 149 -11.29 -15.42 -10.27
N TYR A 150 -12.60 -15.35 -10.05
CA TYR A 150 -13.36 -14.08 -10.17
C TYR A 150 -12.86 -13.01 -9.19
N LYS A 151 -12.52 -13.40 -7.95
CA LYS A 151 -11.93 -12.49 -6.97
C LYS A 151 -10.58 -11.94 -7.46
N LEU A 152 -9.71 -12.79 -8.00
CA LEU A 152 -8.38 -12.40 -8.47
C LEU A 152 -8.47 -11.49 -9.71
N LEU A 153 -9.39 -11.74 -10.64
CA LEU A 153 -9.61 -10.86 -11.79
C LEU A 153 -9.93 -9.43 -11.38
N MET A 154 -10.84 -9.25 -10.42
CA MET A 154 -11.17 -7.93 -9.89
C MET A 154 -10.00 -7.29 -9.15
N ASN A 155 -9.30 -8.04 -8.30
CA ASN A 155 -8.22 -7.50 -7.47
C ASN A 155 -6.95 -7.17 -8.25
N ASN A 156 -6.67 -7.89 -9.34
CA ASN A 156 -5.41 -7.76 -10.06
C ASN A 156 -5.46 -6.71 -11.17
N LEU A 157 -6.65 -6.29 -11.63
CA LEU A 157 -6.79 -5.36 -12.75
C LEU A 157 -6.08 -4.03 -12.49
N TYR A 158 -6.29 -3.39 -11.33
CA TYR A 158 -5.62 -2.12 -11.03
C TYR A 158 -4.08 -2.26 -10.96
N GLY A 159 -3.59 -3.44 -10.56
CA GLY A 159 -2.16 -3.74 -10.52
C GLY A 159 -1.54 -3.79 -11.92
N GLN A 160 -2.32 -4.17 -12.94
CA GLN A 160 -1.89 -4.10 -14.35
C GLN A 160 -1.77 -2.64 -14.82
N LEU A 161 -2.69 -1.77 -14.40
CA LEU A 161 -2.64 -0.34 -14.75
C LEU A 161 -1.38 0.36 -14.20
N GLY A 162 -0.85 -0.11 -13.07
CA GLY A 162 0.34 0.44 -12.41
C GLY A 162 1.64 -0.35 -12.65
N MET A 163 1.72 -1.13 -13.73
CA MET A 163 2.92 -1.93 -14.02
C MET A 163 4.16 -1.05 -14.20
N LYS A 164 5.29 -1.50 -13.65
CA LYS A 164 6.58 -0.86 -13.89
C LYS A 164 7.15 -1.30 -15.23
N GLY A 165 7.79 -0.36 -15.94
CA GLY A 165 8.54 -0.63 -17.18
C GLY A 165 9.88 -1.30 -16.92
N SER A 166 10.03 -1.98 -15.79
CA SER A 166 11.22 -2.72 -15.43
C SER A 166 10.88 -3.96 -14.60
N VAL A 167 11.68 -5.00 -14.78
CA VAL A 167 11.63 -6.21 -13.97
C VAL A 167 13.02 -6.50 -13.41
N THR A 168 13.10 -6.73 -12.11
CA THR A 168 14.32 -7.22 -11.49
C THR A 168 14.54 -8.66 -11.91
N ARG A 169 15.66 -8.93 -12.57
CA ARG A 169 16.08 -10.28 -12.96
C ARG A 169 17.47 -10.57 -12.44
N SER A 170 17.72 -11.86 -12.28
CA SER A 170 19.05 -12.38 -12.00
C SER A 170 19.62 -12.88 -13.33
N ILE A 171 20.65 -12.18 -13.83
CA ILE A 171 21.43 -12.55 -15.02
C ILE A 171 22.78 -13.13 -14.58
N HIS A 172 23.48 -13.83 -15.47
CA HIS A 172 24.86 -14.24 -15.19
C HIS A 172 25.76 -13.01 -15.23
N LEU A 173 26.65 -12.91 -14.25
CA LEU A 173 27.72 -11.92 -14.25
C LEU A 173 28.80 -12.41 -15.21
N THR A 174 29.02 -11.66 -16.27
CA THR A 174 30.02 -11.98 -17.30
C THR A 174 31.19 -10.99 -17.22
N ALA A 175 32.34 -11.37 -17.78
CA ALA A 175 33.57 -10.57 -17.68
C ALA A 175 33.43 -9.18 -18.32
N ASP A 176 32.60 -9.04 -19.36
CA ASP A 176 32.26 -7.75 -20.00
C ASP A 176 31.41 -6.83 -19.12
N MET A 177 30.87 -7.33 -18.01
CA MET A 177 30.11 -6.54 -17.04
C MET A 177 30.99 -5.98 -15.92
N VAL A 178 32.29 -6.26 -15.94
CA VAL A 178 33.25 -5.83 -14.92
C VAL A 178 34.42 -5.11 -15.58
N GLU A 179 34.60 -3.85 -15.22
CA GLU A 179 35.81 -3.08 -15.54
C GLU A 179 36.74 -3.08 -14.34
N VAL A 180 38.05 -3.11 -14.60
CA VAL A 180 39.09 -2.98 -13.59
C VAL A 180 39.78 -1.66 -13.85
N ASP A 181 39.82 -0.77 -12.85
CA ASP A 181 40.52 0.49 -12.98
C ASP A 181 42.05 0.34 -12.83
N GLU A 182 42.78 1.44 -12.98
CA GLU A 182 44.25 1.48 -12.90
C GLU A 182 44.78 1.07 -11.51
N GLU A 183 43.92 1.08 -10.48
CA GLU A 183 44.22 0.73 -9.09
C GLU A 183 43.87 -0.74 -8.78
N GLY A 184 43.28 -1.45 -9.74
CA GLY A 184 42.88 -2.86 -9.62
C GLY A 184 41.49 -3.06 -9.00
N GLU A 185 40.72 -1.99 -8.81
CA GLU A 185 39.37 -2.05 -8.26
C GLU A 185 38.35 -2.43 -9.35
N MET A 186 37.43 -3.33 -8.99
CA MET A 186 36.43 -3.88 -9.90
C MET A 186 35.14 -3.05 -9.87
N HIS A 187 34.76 -2.47 -11.00
CA HIS A 187 33.54 -1.70 -11.19
C HIS A 187 32.57 -2.45 -12.08
N LEU A 188 31.29 -2.49 -11.68
CA LEU A 188 30.24 -3.04 -12.51
C LEU A 188 29.84 -2.02 -13.58
N THR A 189 29.94 -2.39 -14.85
CA THR A 189 29.48 -1.54 -15.97
C THR A 189 27.95 -1.44 -16.02
N ARG A 190 27.26 -2.35 -15.34
CA ARG A 190 25.80 -2.38 -15.20
C ARG A 190 25.39 -2.26 -13.74
N GLN A 191 24.46 -1.34 -13.45
CA GLN A 191 23.86 -1.24 -12.13
C GLN A 191 23.15 -2.54 -11.74
N GLY A 192 23.56 -3.07 -10.58
CA GLY A 192 22.97 -4.26 -9.99
C GLY A 192 23.70 -4.68 -8.72
N ILE A 193 23.17 -5.70 -8.06
CA ILE A 193 23.76 -6.29 -6.86
C ILE A 193 24.40 -7.62 -7.27
N PRO A 194 25.74 -7.75 -7.21
CA PRO A 194 26.39 -9.01 -7.49
C PRO A 194 26.06 -10.03 -6.40
N PHE A 195 25.78 -11.28 -6.80
CA PHE A 195 25.46 -12.39 -5.92
C PHE A 195 26.02 -13.69 -6.51
N GLY A 196 27.20 -14.09 -6.07
CA GLY A 196 27.94 -15.22 -6.64
C GLY A 196 28.25 -14.96 -8.13
N THR A 197 27.90 -15.91 -8.99
CA THR A 197 28.06 -15.82 -10.46
C THR A 197 26.97 -15.01 -11.17
N LYS A 198 26.12 -14.29 -10.41
CA LYS A 198 24.95 -13.60 -10.95
C LYS A 198 24.93 -12.14 -10.56
N LEU A 199 24.28 -11.34 -11.40
CA LEU A 199 23.95 -9.95 -11.15
C LEU A 199 22.43 -9.82 -11.02
N LEU A 200 21.97 -9.31 -9.88
CA LEU A 200 20.57 -8.91 -9.71
C LEU A 200 20.42 -7.48 -10.23
N THR A 201 19.76 -7.30 -11.36
CA THR A 201 19.65 -6.02 -12.07
C THR A 201 18.22 -5.81 -12.57
N ASP A 202 17.81 -4.55 -12.61
CA ASP A 202 16.57 -4.16 -13.26
C ASP A 202 16.78 -4.17 -14.79
N ILE A 203 15.87 -4.82 -15.49
CA ILE A 203 15.83 -4.88 -16.94
C ILE A 203 14.59 -4.12 -17.39
N ALA A 204 14.78 -3.11 -18.23
CA ALA A 204 13.68 -2.38 -18.85
C ALA A 204 12.83 -3.36 -19.68
N ILE A 205 11.52 -3.25 -19.53
CA ILE A 205 10.54 -3.97 -20.36
C ILE A 205 9.62 -2.94 -21.01
N PRO A 206 9.23 -3.15 -22.27
CA PRO A 206 8.24 -2.29 -22.89
C PRO A 206 6.96 -2.31 -22.06
N LEU A 207 6.45 -1.13 -21.72
CA LEU A 207 5.19 -1.00 -21.02
C LEU A 207 4.05 -1.39 -21.97
N PRO A 208 3.14 -2.28 -21.56
CA PRO A 208 1.93 -2.54 -22.34
C PRO A 208 1.09 -1.28 -22.53
N GLU A 209 0.38 -1.18 -23.66
CA GLU A 209 -0.49 -0.03 -23.98
C GLU A 209 -1.59 0.23 -22.95
N HIS A 210 -2.02 -0.81 -22.21
CA HIS A 210 -3.08 -0.69 -21.21
C HIS A 210 -2.60 -0.10 -19.87
N VAL A 211 -1.30 0.17 -19.70
CA VAL A 211 -0.77 0.78 -18.49
C VAL A 211 -1.25 2.22 -18.40
N ASN A 212 -1.85 2.58 -17.28
CA ASN A 212 -2.37 3.91 -17.02
C ASN A 212 -2.11 4.28 -15.56
N TYR A 213 -1.01 4.99 -15.33
CA TYR A 213 -0.58 5.38 -13.98
C TYR A 213 -1.56 6.32 -13.29
N LEU A 214 -2.25 7.18 -14.05
CA LEU A 214 -3.25 8.10 -13.52
C LEU A 214 -4.43 7.30 -12.95
N HIS A 215 -4.96 6.34 -13.70
CA HIS A 215 -6.06 5.49 -13.23
C HIS A 215 -5.63 4.59 -12.06
N ALA A 216 -4.41 4.05 -12.10
CA ALA A 216 -3.85 3.28 -10.98
C ALA A 216 -3.75 4.13 -9.70
N ALA A 217 -3.29 5.38 -9.80
CA ALA A 217 -3.23 6.31 -8.68
C ALA A 217 -4.63 6.57 -8.11
N TYR A 218 -5.61 6.79 -8.99
CA TYR A 218 -7.01 6.99 -8.65
C TYR A 218 -7.62 5.84 -7.85
N VAL A 219 -7.39 4.58 -8.24
CA VAL A 219 -7.89 3.41 -7.49
C VAL A 219 -7.38 3.44 -6.04
N THR A 220 -6.09 3.72 -5.84
CA THR A 220 -5.52 3.77 -4.49
C THR A 220 -5.94 5.01 -3.70
N SER A 221 -6.10 6.15 -4.37
CA SER A 221 -6.57 7.41 -3.81
C SER A 221 -7.99 7.29 -3.29
N TYR A 222 -8.91 6.79 -4.12
CA TYR A 222 -10.28 6.53 -3.70
C TYR A 222 -10.34 5.56 -2.52
N GLY A 223 -9.49 4.53 -2.52
CA GLY A 223 -9.43 3.58 -1.41
C GLY A 223 -9.04 4.26 -0.10
N ARG A 224 -8.00 5.10 -0.13
CA ARG A 224 -7.58 5.91 1.03
C ARG A 224 -8.66 6.87 1.49
N LEU A 225 -9.28 7.61 0.57
CA LEU A 225 -10.35 8.56 0.87
C LEU A 225 -11.58 7.88 1.47
N LYS A 226 -11.97 6.70 0.96
CA LYS A 226 -13.06 5.90 1.52
C LYS A 226 -12.74 5.42 2.93
N LEU A 227 -11.52 4.96 3.20
CA LEU A 227 -11.12 4.59 4.56
C LEU A 227 -11.07 5.82 5.48
N MET A 228 -10.56 6.93 4.98
CA MET A 228 -10.50 8.21 5.69
C MET A 228 -11.87 8.73 6.08
N SER A 229 -12.89 8.58 5.22
CA SER A 229 -14.25 8.99 5.58
C SER A 229 -14.86 8.15 6.71
N TYR A 230 -14.49 6.86 6.84
CA TYR A 230 -14.87 6.05 8.00
C TYR A 230 -14.06 6.43 9.25
N MET A 231 -12.76 6.72 9.10
CA MET A 231 -11.93 7.21 10.21
C MET A 231 -12.43 8.56 10.75
N ASP A 232 -12.92 9.43 9.87
CA ASP A 232 -13.52 10.72 10.24
C ASP A 232 -14.79 10.56 11.06
N GLN A 233 -15.64 9.58 10.73
CA GLN A 233 -16.86 9.26 11.49
C GLN A 233 -16.55 8.66 12.87
N VAL A 234 -15.45 7.92 12.99
CA VAL A 234 -14.98 7.33 14.25
C VAL A 234 -14.31 8.37 15.15
N GLY A 235 -13.64 9.37 14.58
CA GLY A 235 -12.83 10.32 15.34
C GLY A 235 -11.48 9.72 15.73
N ALA A 236 -10.44 10.56 15.67
CA ALA A 236 -9.05 10.11 15.85
C ALA A 236 -8.75 9.57 17.26
N GLU A 237 -9.50 10.02 18.26
CA GLU A 237 -9.41 9.62 19.66
C GLU A 237 -9.91 8.19 19.92
N ASN A 238 -10.76 7.66 19.05
CA ASN A 238 -11.36 6.34 19.18
C ASN A 238 -10.63 5.28 18.34
N LEU A 239 -9.79 5.70 17.38
CA LEU A 239 -9.04 4.80 16.52
C LEU A 239 -7.87 4.13 17.25
N ILE A 240 -7.80 2.80 17.15
CA ILE A 240 -6.69 1.98 17.67
C ILE A 240 -5.68 1.70 16.56
N TYR A 241 -6.16 1.24 15.40
CA TYR A 241 -5.31 0.80 14.31
C TYR A 241 -6.04 0.83 12.96
N CYS A 242 -5.27 1.00 11.89
CA CYS A 242 -5.74 1.02 10.52
C CYS A 242 -4.74 0.27 9.63
N ASP A 243 -5.23 -0.60 8.73
CA ASP A 243 -4.42 -1.20 7.67
C ASP A 243 -5.24 -1.38 6.38
N THR A 244 -4.88 -0.60 5.36
CA THR A 244 -5.36 -0.66 3.96
C THR A 244 -6.87 -0.44 3.77
N ASP A 245 -7.70 -1.32 4.32
CA ASP A 245 -9.14 -1.41 4.22
C ASP A 245 -9.82 -1.68 5.58
N SER A 246 -9.05 -1.84 6.65
CA SER A 246 -9.56 -2.24 7.96
C SER A 246 -9.29 -1.25 9.08
N LEU A 247 -10.20 -1.21 10.06
CA LEU A 247 -10.13 -0.37 11.26
C LEU A 247 -10.32 -1.20 12.53
N PHE A 248 -9.51 -0.91 13.53
CA PHE A 248 -9.80 -1.21 14.93
C PHE A 248 -10.12 0.09 15.64
N PHE A 249 -11.24 0.16 16.35
CA PHE A 249 -11.64 1.34 17.10
C PHE A 249 -12.48 0.98 18.32
N VAL A 250 -12.50 1.90 19.28
CA VAL A 250 -13.36 1.85 20.47
C VAL A 250 -14.63 2.62 20.17
N TRP A 251 -15.78 2.07 20.50
CA TRP A 251 -17.03 2.81 20.39
C TRP A 251 -18.03 2.38 21.45
N ASP A 252 -18.82 3.33 21.93
CA ASP A 252 -19.93 3.06 22.84
C ASP A 252 -21.24 2.97 22.05
N GLY A 253 -21.92 1.83 22.13
CA GLY A 253 -23.12 1.54 21.35
C GLY A 253 -22.87 1.12 19.90
N PRO A 254 -23.88 1.27 19.01
CA PRO A 254 -23.77 0.88 17.61
C PRO A 254 -22.68 1.65 16.85
N PRO A 255 -21.99 1.04 15.87
CA PRO A 255 -20.96 1.72 15.08
C PRO A 255 -21.43 3.04 14.46
N PRO A 256 -20.53 4.03 14.29
CA PRO A 256 -20.89 5.36 13.76
C PRO A 256 -21.27 5.38 12.28
N PHE A 257 -21.21 4.23 11.60
CA PHE A 257 -21.54 4.06 10.20
C PHE A 257 -22.32 2.76 9.98
N PRO A 258 -23.15 2.67 8.92
CA PRO A 258 -23.87 1.45 8.61
C PRO A 258 -22.90 0.31 8.28
N LEU A 259 -23.21 -0.88 8.81
CA LEU A 259 -22.46 -2.10 8.51
C LEU A 259 -23.15 -2.88 7.39
N SER A 260 -22.37 -3.36 6.42
CA SER A 260 -22.88 -4.19 5.33
C SER A 260 -21.79 -5.08 4.73
N THR A 261 -22.20 -6.21 4.17
CA THR A 261 -21.34 -7.10 3.38
C THR A 261 -21.38 -6.78 1.89
N THR A 262 -22.07 -5.72 1.47
CA THR A 262 -22.10 -5.28 0.06
C THR A 262 -20.72 -4.76 -0.38
N LEU A 263 -20.44 -4.84 -1.68
CA LEU A 263 -19.22 -4.33 -2.29
C LEU A 263 -18.96 -2.86 -1.89
N GLY A 264 -17.78 -2.59 -1.32
CA GLY A 264 -17.36 -1.24 -0.95
C GLY A 264 -17.89 -0.73 0.40
N GLU A 265 -18.73 -1.50 1.08
CA GLU A 265 -19.25 -1.15 2.40
C GLU A 265 -18.41 -1.72 3.53
N MET A 266 -18.51 -1.09 4.69
CA MET A 266 -17.78 -1.49 5.89
C MET A 266 -18.47 -2.68 6.55
N LYS A 267 -17.76 -3.81 6.63
CA LYS A 267 -18.24 -5.04 7.23
C LYS A 267 -17.69 -5.16 8.66
N LEU A 268 -18.52 -5.69 9.57
CA LEU A 268 -18.04 -6.14 10.88
C LEU A 268 -17.30 -7.47 10.76
N GLU A 269 -16.00 -7.48 11.05
CA GLU A 269 -15.17 -8.69 11.06
C GLU A 269 -15.22 -9.40 12.42
N ASP A 270 -15.13 -8.63 13.50
CA ASP A 270 -15.17 -9.18 14.86
C ASP A 270 -15.41 -8.08 15.92
N LYS A 271 -15.65 -8.51 17.17
CA LYS A 271 -15.64 -7.65 18.36
C LYS A 271 -14.56 -8.14 19.34
N PRO A 272 -13.32 -7.64 19.24
CA PRO A 272 -12.25 -8.06 20.15
C PRO A 272 -12.51 -7.66 21.61
N MET A 273 -12.08 -8.50 22.54
CA MET A 273 -12.03 -8.18 23.97
C MET A 273 -10.86 -7.24 24.29
N TRP A 274 -9.75 -7.43 23.59
CA TRP A 274 -8.57 -6.56 23.67
C TRP A 274 -7.80 -6.61 22.35
N VAL A 275 -7.02 -5.57 22.09
CA VAL A 275 -6.13 -5.45 20.93
C VAL A 275 -4.79 -4.86 21.38
N GLN A 276 -3.69 -5.44 20.91
CA GLN A 276 -2.33 -4.95 21.10
C GLN A 276 -1.63 -4.83 19.75
N THR A 277 -1.17 -3.63 19.41
CA THR A 277 -0.43 -3.36 18.18
C THR A 277 1.04 -3.09 18.52
N ARG A 278 1.97 -3.68 17.76
CA ARG A 278 3.42 -3.45 17.94
C ARG A 278 4.02 -2.67 16.77
N SER A 279 3.58 -2.96 15.56
CA SER A 279 4.03 -2.28 14.34
C SER A 279 3.02 -2.53 13.19
N PRO A 280 3.18 -1.85 12.04
CA PRO A 280 2.31 -2.05 10.89
C PRO A 280 2.32 -3.51 10.47
N LYS A 281 1.12 -4.07 10.37
CA LYS A 281 0.86 -5.47 10.03
C LYS A 281 1.39 -6.45 11.07
N MET A 282 1.54 -5.98 12.31
CA MET A 282 1.95 -6.74 13.49
C MET A 282 1.08 -6.38 14.71
N TYR A 283 0.03 -7.16 14.91
CA TYR A 283 -0.94 -6.95 15.98
C TYR A 283 -1.51 -8.27 16.48
N ARG A 284 -2.04 -8.25 17.69
CA ARG A 284 -2.64 -9.41 18.37
C ARG A 284 -3.93 -8.96 19.03
N TYR A 285 -4.95 -9.80 18.97
CA TYR A 285 -6.25 -9.55 19.60
C TYR A 285 -6.90 -10.86 20.01
N GLU A 286 -7.93 -10.79 20.83
CA GLU A 286 -8.67 -11.96 21.29
C GLU A 286 -10.17 -11.75 21.15
N THR A 287 -10.89 -12.75 20.65
CA THR A 287 -12.34 -12.71 20.54
C THR A 287 -12.95 -13.96 21.15
N ALA A 288 -14.16 -13.85 21.67
CA ALA A 288 -14.87 -14.98 22.28
C ALA A 288 -15.01 -16.17 21.30
N LYS A 289 -15.12 -15.89 19.99
CA LYS A 289 -15.33 -16.91 18.94
C LYS A 289 -14.04 -17.59 18.48
N LYS A 290 -12.95 -16.83 18.33
CA LYS A 290 -11.70 -17.32 17.70
C LYS A 290 -10.58 -17.55 18.71
N GLY A 291 -10.77 -17.14 19.96
CA GLY A 291 -9.70 -17.03 20.94
C GLY A 291 -8.66 -16.01 20.48
N ARG A 292 -7.40 -16.26 20.82
CA ARG A 292 -6.28 -15.39 20.47
C ARG A 292 -5.93 -15.49 18.98
N VAL A 293 -5.83 -14.33 18.34
CA VAL A 293 -5.41 -14.18 16.94
C VAL A 293 -4.21 -13.25 16.88
N THR A 294 -3.10 -13.76 16.36
CA THR A 294 -1.89 -12.97 16.07
C THR A 294 -1.78 -12.77 14.57
N LYS A 295 -1.34 -11.57 14.17
CA LYS A 295 -1.07 -11.20 12.78
C LYS A 295 0.34 -10.64 12.72
N ALA A 296 1.21 -11.26 11.91
CA ALA A 296 2.52 -10.73 11.58
C ALA A 296 2.79 -10.95 10.09
N LYS A 297 2.89 -9.87 9.31
CA LYS A 297 3.06 -9.94 7.85
C LYS A 297 4.31 -10.73 7.49
N GLY A 298 4.14 -11.72 6.60
CA GLY A 298 5.23 -12.54 6.08
C GLY A 298 5.84 -13.48 7.11
N VAL A 299 5.06 -13.89 8.12
CA VAL A 299 5.35 -14.99 9.05
C VAL A 299 4.19 -15.98 8.94
N PRO A 300 4.44 -17.30 8.76
CA PRO A 300 3.40 -18.32 8.73
C PRO A 300 2.58 -18.35 10.01
N LYS A 301 1.28 -18.65 9.91
CA LYS A 301 0.33 -18.61 11.04
C LYS A 301 0.85 -19.33 12.29
N LYS A 302 1.43 -20.54 12.14
CA LYS A 302 1.97 -21.35 13.25
C LYS A 302 3.14 -20.70 14.00
N LYS A 303 3.78 -19.69 13.40
CA LYS A 303 4.98 -19.01 13.92
C LYS A 303 4.73 -17.55 14.29
N GLN A 304 3.49 -17.07 14.09
CA GLN A 304 3.15 -15.68 14.36
C GLN A 304 3.24 -15.34 15.85
N ASP A 305 2.87 -16.26 16.74
CA ASP A 305 2.99 -16.04 18.19
C ASP A 305 4.45 -15.98 18.65
N GLU A 306 5.26 -16.97 18.27
CA GLU A 306 6.70 -17.00 18.53
C GLU A 306 7.38 -15.71 18.04
N PHE A 307 7.09 -15.30 16.80
CA PHE A 307 7.61 -14.06 16.23
C PHE A 307 7.13 -12.82 16.99
N TYR A 308 5.86 -12.80 17.40
CA TYR A 308 5.29 -11.67 18.11
C TYR A 308 5.92 -11.51 19.49
N ASP A 309 6.14 -12.61 20.21
CA ASP A 309 6.65 -12.56 21.58
C ASP A 309 8.17 -12.34 21.62
N THR A 310 8.94 -13.02 20.76
CA THR A 310 10.41 -13.00 20.79
C THR A 310 11.04 -12.02 19.80
N GLY A 311 10.27 -11.53 18.82
CA GLY A 311 10.79 -10.72 17.72
C GLY A 311 11.56 -11.52 16.66
N CYS A 312 11.62 -12.85 16.78
CA CYS A 312 12.29 -13.73 15.83
C CYS A 312 11.44 -14.99 15.56
N ALA A 313 11.49 -15.52 14.34
CA ALA A 313 10.94 -16.83 14.03
C ALA A 313 11.65 -17.47 12.84
N ASP A 314 11.89 -18.77 12.97
CA ASP A 314 12.44 -19.62 11.93
C ASP A 314 11.37 -20.54 11.35
N PHE A 315 11.30 -20.60 10.01
CA PHE A 315 10.37 -21.48 9.32
C PHE A 315 10.79 -21.81 7.90
N TRP A 316 10.25 -22.91 7.40
CA TRP A 316 10.33 -23.28 5.99
C TRP A 316 9.31 -22.48 5.19
N GLN A 317 9.75 -21.94 4.05
CA GLN A 317 8.89 -21.22 3.11
C GLN A 317 9.20 -21.69 1.68
N PRO A 318 8.18 -21.95 0.84
CA PRO A 318 8.41 -22.28 -0.55
C PRO A 318 8.81 -21.01 -1.31
N TRP A 319 9.69 -21.15 -2.29
CA TRP A 319 9.91 -20.12 -3.30
C TRP A 319 8.60 -19.86 -4.06
N ARG A 320 8.40 -18.61 -4.52
CA ARG A 320 7.22 -18.29 -5.33
C ARG A 320 7.28 -19.08 -6.63
N LEU A 321 6.15 -19.51 -7.19
CA LEU A 321 6.11 -20.37 -8.38
C LEU A 321 7.06 -19.93 -9.52
N ARG A 322 7.08 -18.62 -9.86
CA ARG A 322 8.03 -18.08 -10.86
C ARG A 322 9.50 -18.20 -10.44
N GLU A 323 9.80 -17.97 -9.17
CA GLU A 323 11.15 -18.15 -8.60
C GLU A 323 11.53 -19.63 -8.54
N SER A 324 10.57 -20.51 -8.26
CA SER A 324 10.75 -21.97 -8.25
C SER A 324 11.02 -22.53 -9.64
N ILE A 325 10.33 -22.05 -10.69
CA ILE A 325 10.60 -22.42 -12.08
C ILE A 325 12.00 -21.94 -12.48
N VAL A 326 12.32 -20.67 -12.19
CA VAL A 326 13.65 -20.11 -12.46
C VAL A 326 14.75 -20.81 -11.67
N CYS A 327 14.49 -21.29 -10.45
CA CYS A 327 15.44 -22.09 -9.67
C CYS A 327 15.54 -23.55 -10.14
N ALA A 328 14.45 -24.17 -10.57
CA ALA A 328 14.46 -25.52 -11.13
C ALA A 328 15.35 -25.58 -12.38
N ASP A 329 15.30 -24.54 -13.23
CA ASP A 329 16.21 -24.37 -14.37
C ASP A 329 17.69 -24.13 -13.96
N ARG A 330 17.98 -23.95 -12.66
CA ARG A 330 19.30 -23.62 -12.10
C ARG A 330 19.91 -24.73 -11.25
N ILE A 331 19.26 -25.89 -11.10
CA ILE A 331 19.77 -27.00 -10.28
C ILE A 331 20.90 -27.70 -11.06
N PRO A 332 22.15 -27.73 -10.55
CA PRO A 332 23.28 -28.37 -11.23
C PRO A 332 23.31 -29.90 -11.03
N ASP A 333 22.64 -30.42 -10.00
CA ASP A 333 22.66 -31.85 -9.63
C ASP A 333 21.22 -32.38 -9.43
N PRO A 334 20.72 -33.24 -10.32
CA PRO A 334 19.38 -33.84 -10.21
C PRO A 334 19.21 -34.79 -9.01
N ASP A 335 20.29 -35.15 -8.30
CA ASP A 335 20.27 -36.09 -7.17
C ASP A 335 20.45 -35.40 -5.78
N ASP A 336 20.36 -34.07 -5.69
CA ASP A 336 20.40 -33.32 -4.42
C ASP A 336 19.14 -33.61 -3.57
N GLU A 337 19.28 -34.52 -2.59
CA GLU A 337 18.19 -34.96 -1.70
C GLU A 337 17.59 -33.83 -0.83
N ASP A 338 18.30 -32.69 -0.67
CA ASP A 338 17.85 -31.52 0.08
C ASP A 338 16.96 -30.58 -0.78
N VAL A 339 16.79 -30.83 -2.09
CA VAL A 339 16.06 -29.95 -3.02
C VAL A 339 15.05 -30.72 -3.88
N LYS A 340 13.74 -30.48 -3.66
CA LYS A 340 12.68 -31.03 -4.53
C LYS A 340 12.29 -30.04 -5.64
N VAL A 341 12.41 -30.49 -6.90
CA VAL A 341 12.29 -29.69 -8.14
C VAL A 341 10.90 -29.04 -8.36
N LEU A 342 9.86 -29.49 -7.65
CA LEU A 342 8.58 -28.79 -7.55
C LEU A 342 8.29 -28.46 -6.08
N GLY A 343 8.36 -27.17 -5.76
CA GLY A 343 8.32 -26.69 -4.38
C GLY A 343 9.72 -26.63 -3.77
N VAL A 344 10.60 -25.80 -4.32
CA VAL A 344 11.86 -25.46 -3.65
C VAL A 344 11.50 -24.77 -2.33
N TRP A 345 11.84 -25.39 -1.20
CA TRP A 345 11.65 -24.78 0.12
C TRP A 345 12.98 -24.24 0.62
N ARG A 346 12.95 -23.10 1.27
CA ARG A 346 14.12 -22.56 1.97
C ARG A 346 13.77 -22.30 3.43
N ARG A 347 14.76 -22.44 4.29
CA ARG A 347 14.65 -21.97 5.68
C ARG A 347 14.82 -20.45 5.68
N VAL A 348 13.84 -19.76 6.25
CA VAL A 348 13.86 -18.31 6.40
C VAL A 348 13.89 -17.99 7.89
N MET A 349 14.90 -17.22 8.29
CA MET A 349 14.93 -16.57 9.59
C MET A 349 14.37 -15.17 9.44
N LYS A 350 13.32 -14.86 10.18
CA LYS A 350 12.74 -13.52 10.21
C LYS A 350 12.98 -12.91 11.57
N ARG A 351 13.56 -11.71 11.58
CA ARG A 351 13.80 -10.90 12.76
C ARG A 351 13.10 -9.56 12.61
N VAL A 352 12.68 -8.97 13.72
CA VAL A 352 12.29 -7.56 13.75
C VAL A 352 13.55 -6.73 13.53
N VAL A 353 13.68 -6.16 12.33
CA VAL A 353 14.90 -5.46 11.88
C VAL A 353 14.92 -3.99 12.30
N SER A 354 13.78 -3.44 12.74
CA SER A 354 13.69 -2.06 13.21
C SER A 354 12.60 -1.88 14.26
N GLY A 355 12.87 -0.96 15.20
CA GLY A 355 11.83 -0.42 16.09
C GLY A 355 10.80 0.36 15.27
N TYR A 356 9.53 0.28 15.67
CA TYR A 356 8.47 1.04 15.01
C TYR A 356 8.56 2.52 15.39
N ASP A 357 9.30 3.27 14.58
CA ASP A 357 9.48 4.71 14.75
C ASP A 357 8.74 5.46 13.62
N LYS A 358 7.45 5.18 13.37
CA LYS A 358 6.66 5.96 12.39
C LYS A 358 5.67 6.91 13.04
N LYS A 359 5.33 6.65 14.30
CA LYS A 359 4.53 7.53 15.14
C LYS A 359 5.20 7.59 16.51
N ARG A 360 5.20 8.76 17.12
CA ARG A 360 5.70 8.94 18.49
C ARG A 360 4.54 8.72 19.44
N LEU A 361 4.74 7.89 20.45
CA LEU A 361 3.78 7.76 21.53
C LEU A 361 3.92 9.00 22.42
N ASP A 362 2.81 9.69 22.66
CA ASP A 362 2.77 10.83 23.55
C ASP A 362 3.01 10.38 25.01
N SER A 363 3.25 11.34 25.89
CA SER A 363 3.43 11.19 27.34
C SER A 363 2.27 10.47 28.03
N ASP A 364 1.08 10.46 27.43
CA ASP A 364 -0.08 9.70 27.91
C ASP A 364 0.05 8.18 27.69
N GLY A 365 1.08 7.73 26.95
CA GLY A 365 1.38 6.33 26.68
C GLY A 365 0.37 5.64 25.76
N ILE A 366 -0.53 6.38 25.10
CA ILE A 366 -1.65 5.82 24.31
C ILE A 366 -1.80 6.55 22.97
N THR A 367 -1.62 7.86 22.94
CA THR A 367 -1.82 8.67 21.75
C THR A 367 -0.59 8.61 20.86
N TYR A 368 -0.79 8.20 19.61
CA TYR A 368 0.27 8.22 18.61
C TYR A 368 0.21 9.51 17.78
N ILE A 369 1.28 10.29 17.84
CA ILE A 369 1.47 11.52 17.06
C ILE A 369 2.15 11.18 15.72
N PRO A 370 1.64 11.67 14.57
CA PRO A 370 2.32 11.53 13.30
C PRO A 370 3.73 12.11 13.33
N LYS A 371 4.65 11.53 12.56
CA LYS A 371 5.99 12.11 12.41
C LYS A 371 5.94 13.42 11.63
N LYS A 372 6.82 14.36 12.01
CA LYS A 372 7.06 15.56 11.21
C LYS A 372 7.81 15.17 9.94
N MET A 373 7.60 15.90 8.86
CA MET A 373 8.30 15.68 7.58
C MET A 373 9.83 15.68 7.73
N VAL A 374 10.39 16.50 8.63
CA VAL A 374 11.84 16.53 8.91
C VAL A 374 12.36 15.24 9.55
N ASP A 375 11.55 14.51 10.31
CA ASP A 375 11.93 13.26 10.98
C ASP A 375 11.97 12.06 10.01
N ILE A 376 11.45 12.23 8.80
CA ILE A 376 11.31 11.16 7.81
C ILE A 376 12.51 11.11 6.87
N GLY A 377 13.45 12.05 7.03
CA GLY A 377 14.64 12.21 6.21
C GLY A 377 14.31 13.04 4.97
N ARG A 378 14.97 14.19 4.84
CA ARG A 378 15.16 14.89 3.57
C ARG A 378 16.65 14.83 3.32
N PHE A 379 17.11 14.03 2.35
CA PHE A 379 18.42 14.33 1.79
C PHE A 379 18.17 15.43 0.78
N THR A 380 18.46 16.67 1.17
CA THR A 380 18.70 17.74 0.22
C THR A 380 19.79 17.23 -0.72
N VAL A 381 19.48 17.09 -2.01
CA VAL A 381 20.51 16.88 -3.03
C VAL A 381 21.27 18.20 -3.13
N GLU A 382 22.22 18.42 -2.23
CA GLU A 382 23.38 19.23 -2.57
C GLU A 382 24.22 18.37 -3.52
N MET A 383 24.25 18.76 -4.79
CA MET A 383 25.31 18.35 -5.71
C MET A 383 26.64 18.91 -5.20
N GLY A 384 27.17 18.32 -4.14
CA GLY A 384 28.54 18.52 -3.70
C GLY A 384 29.44 17.68 -4.58
N ARG A 385 30.03 18.30 -5.60
CA ARG A 385 31.26 17.80 -6.24
C ARG A 385 32.25 17.48 -5.10
N ARG A 386 32.61 16.21 -4.95
CA ARG A 386 33.78 15.85 -4.15
C ARG A 386 34.88 15.40 -5.11
N HIS A 387 35.98 16.14 -5.01
CA HIS A 387 37.28 15.88 -5.59
C HIS A 387 37.87 14.57 -5.08
#